data_AF-A0A0F8FFN4-F1
#
_entry.id   AF-A0A0F8FFN4-F1
#
_cell.length_a   1.000
_cell.length_b   1.000
_cell.length_c   1.000
_cell.angle_alpha   90.00
_cell.angle_beta   90.00
_cell.angle_gamma   90.00
#
_symmetry.space_group_name_H-M   'P 1'
#
loop_
_entity.id
_entity.type
_entity.pdbx_description
1 polymer ?
#
loop_
_entity_poly.entity_id
_entity_poly.type
_entity_poly.pdbx_seq_one_letter_code
_entity_poly.pdbx_strand_id
1 'polypeptide(L)'
;MKKLEYYRISQGHEKFETSDTIDEVIVVGHCLLNPLARLKGAKPATPVDPKGANVIQLPCPESMYLGMRRREITKDQLDHPSYRRFCRKIFTPLADMLEDLAANGIKLRIIGVPKSPSCGVCITSVGGEPGKGTEFHHSHAPGPGVFMEEIIKELERRNVKFEIEDAHQ
;
A
#
# COMPACT_ATOMS: atom_id res chain seq x y z
N MET A 1 -16.14 -10.94 -3.64
CA MET A 1 -15.78 -9.56 -4.04
C MET A 1 -16.67 -8.59 -3.28
N LYS A 2 -16.13 -7.76 -2.38
CA LYS A 2 -16.90 -6.62 -1.83
C LYS A 2 -16.78 -5.49 -2.86
N LYS A 3 -17.89 -5.13 -3.49
CA LYS A 3 -18.00 -4.01 -4.45
C LYS A 3 -18.28 -2.76 -3.62
N LEU A 4 -17.35 -1.81 -3.60
CA LEU A 4 -17.67 -0.41 -3.31
C LEU A 4 -17.73 0.32 -4.66
N GLU A 5 -18.50 1.40 -4.73
CA GLU A 5 -18.79 2.12 -5.99
C GLU A 5 -17.52 2.57 -6.76
N TYR A 6 -16.42 2.76 -6.03
CA TYR A 6 -15.19 3.37 -6.53
C TYR A 6 -14.02 2.41 -6.72
N TYR A 7 -13.99 1.27 -6.03
CA TYR A 7 -12.85 0.36 -6.13
C TYR A 7 -13.20 -1.11 -6.09
N ARG A 8 -12.30 -1.92 -6.67
CA ARG A 8 -12.38 -3.38 -6.68
C ARG A 8 -11.11 -3.95 -6.06
N ILE A 9 -11.30 -4.95 -5.21
CA ILE A 9 -10.22 -5.80 -4.71
C ILE A 9 -10.13 -7.02 -5.62
N SER A 10 -9.04 -7.18 -6.36
CA SER A 10 -8.74 -8.40 -7.11
C SER A 10 -8.18 -9.47 -6.17
N GLN A 11 -8.70 -10.69 -6.30
CA GLN A 11 -8.10 -11.89 -5.71
C GLN A 11 -7.14 -12.42 -6.77
N GLY A 12 -5.85 -12.19 -6.55
CA GLY A 12 -4.80 -12.42 -7.53
C GLY A 12 -4.88 -13.78 -8.22
N HIS A 13 -5.20 -13.79 -9.52
CA HIS A 13 -5.15 -14.96 -10.38
C HIS A 13 -5.17 -14.56 -11.87
N GLU A 14 -4.40 -13.56 -12.28
CA GLU A 14 -4.11 -13.31 -13.69
C GLU A 14 -2.62 -12.95 -13.83
N LYS A 15 -1.93 -13.60 -14.77
CA LYS A 15 -0.56 -13.26 -15.14
C LYS A 15 -0.54 -11.79 -15.58
N PHE A 16 0.51 -11.07 -15.23
CA PHE A 16 0.82 -9.76 -15.80
C PHE A 16 0.99 -9.91 -17.31
N GLU A 17 -0.08 -9.74 -18.07
CA GLU A 17 -0.01 -9.48 -19.50
C GLU A 17 0.12 -7.97 -19.67
N THR A 18 1.26 -7.56 -20.22
CA THR A 18 1.52 -6.18 -20.60
C THR A 18 0.49 -5.77 -21.64
N SER A 19 -0.39 -4.84 -21.28
CA SER A 19 -1.17 -4.10 -22.27
C SER A 19 -0.21 -3.24 -23.08
N ASP A 20 -0.22 -3.38 -24.41
CA ASP A 20 0.45 -2.45 -25.34
C ASP A 20 -0.18 -1.04 -25.33
N THR A 21 -1.15 -0.78 -24.45
CA THR A 21 -1.82 0.51 -24.33
C THR A 21 -1.32 1.33 -23.14
N ILE A 22 -1.13 2.62 -23.37
CA ILE A 22 -0.63 3.63 -22.42
C ILE A 22 -1.70 3.96 -21.35
N ASP A 23 -2.80 3.21 -21.30
CA ASP A 23 -4.03 3.57 -20.59
C ASP A 23 -4.10 3.06 -19.15
N GLU A 24 -3.01 2.51 -18.61
CA GLU A 24 -2.90 2.07 -17.22
C GLU A 24 -1.62 2.61 -16.56
N VAL A 25 -1.74 2.97 -15.29
CA VAL A 25 -0.61 3.20 -14.39
C VAL A 25 -0.71 2.30 -13.15
N ILE A 26 0.43 1.69 -12.81
CA ILE A 26 0.57 0.85 -11.62
C ILE A 26 1.16 1.69 -10.49
N VAL A 27 0.44 1.81 -9.38
CA VAL A 27 0.86 2.53 -8.19
C VAL A 27 1.36 1.52 -7.16
N VAL A 28 2.66 1.47 -6.91
CA VAL A 28 3.28 0.35 -6.17
C VAL A 28 3.82 0.77 -4.82
N GLY A 29 3.63 -0.07 -3.81
CA GLY A 29 4.27 0.07 -2.51
C GLY A 29 5.80 0.14 -2.64
N HIS A 30 6.43 1.10 -1.97
CA HIS A 30 7.83 1.47 -2.17
C HIS A 30 8.81 0.27 -2.22
N CYS A 31 8.69 -0.67 -1.28
CA CYS A 31 9.63 -1.78 -1.17
C CYS A 31 9.47 -2.87 -2.23
N LEU A 32 8.44 -2.81 -3.08
CA LEU A 32 8.29 -3.68 -4.25
C LEU A 32 9.22 -3.29 -5.40
N LEU A 33 9.67 -2.02 -5.45
CA LEU A 33 10.69 -1.56 -6.40
C LEU A 33 12.03 -1.25 -5.72
N ASN A 34 12.01 -0.91 -4.43
CA ASN A 34 13.21 -0.62 -3.66
C ASN A 34 13.28 -1.48 -2.38
N PRO A 35 13.77 -2.73 -2.47
CA PRO A 35 13.86 -3.64 -1.33
C PRO A 35 14.69 -3.09 -0.15
N LEU A 36 15.56 -2.11 -0.38
CA LEU A 36 16.35 -1.46 0.67
C LEU A 36 15.49 -0.70 1.69
N ALA A 37 14.29 -0.26 1.30
CA ALA A 37 13.35 0.42 2.21
C ALA A 37 12.60 -0.54 3.15
N ARG A 38 12.70 -1.85 2.89
CA ARG A 38 12.06 -2.88 3.71
C ARG A 38 12.75 -2.98 5.07
N LEU A 39 12.02 -3.48 6.06
CA LEU A 39 12.58 -3.76 7.37
C LEU A 39 13.78 -4.71 7.24
N LYS A 40 14.91 -4.35 7.87
CA LYS A 40 16.12 -5.15 7.84
C LYS A 40 15.86 -6.54 8.42
N GLY A 41 16.24 -7.59 7.68
CA GLY A 41 16.05 -8.98 8.07
C GLY A 41 14.67 -9.57 7.70
N ALA A 42 13.73 -8.76 7.22
CA ALA A 42 12.48 -9.27 6.68
C ALA A 42 12.72 -10.00 5.35
N LYS A 43 11.94 -11.06 5.09
CA LYS A 43 11.96 -11.74 3.79
C LYS A 43 11.70 -10.73 2.67
N PRO A 44 12.46 -10.75 1.56
CA PRO A 44 12.21 -9.90 0.42
C PRO A 44 10.76 -10.05 -0.06
N ALA A 45 10.11 -8.94 -0.40
CA ALA A 45 8.89 -9.03 -1.19
C ALA A 45 9.28 -9.40 -2.62
N THR A 46 8.45 -10.17 -3.32
CA THR A 46 8.59 -10.39 -4.76
C THR A 46 8.50 -9.03 -5.44
N PRO A 47 9.57 -8.56 -6.11
CA PRO A 47 9.54 -7.26 -6.77
C PRO A 47 8.50 -7.24 -7.89
N VAL A 48 7.87 -6.08 -8.08
CA VAL A 48 7.11 -5.82 -9.31
C VAL A 48 8.13 -5.49 -10.39
N ASP A 49 8.10 -6.18 -11.54
CA ASP A 49 8.94 -5.82 -12.68
C ASP A 49 8.38 -4.55 -13.33
N PRO A 50 9.07 -3.40 -13.27
CA PRO A 50 8.57 -2.16 -13.86
C PRO A 50 8.75 -2.12 -15.38
N LYS A 51 9.44 -3.10 -15.98
CA LYS A 51 9.81 -3.06 -17.39
C LYS A 51 8.57 -3.07 -18.28
N GLY A 52 8.41 -2.01 -19.07
CA GLY A 52 7.28 -1.86 -20.00
C GLY A 52 5.97 -1.40 -19.33
N ALA A 53 5.98 -1.11 -18.03
CA ALA A 53 4.81 -0.58 -17.31
C ALA A 53 4.98 0.91 -16.99
N ASN A 54 3.87 1.65 -16.98
CA ASN A 54 3.83 2.98 -16.36
C ASN A 54 3.71 2.80 -14.85
N VAL A 55 4.70 3.27 -14.09
CA VAL A 55 4.74 3.01 -12.64
C VAL A 55 4.90 4.28 -11.83
N ILE A 56 4.06 4.43 -10.81
CA ILE A 56 4.18 5.44 -9.75
C ILE A 56 4.58 4.71 -8.47
N GLN A 57 5.76 5.02 -7.94
CA GLN A 57 6.20 4.47 -6.66
C GLN A 57 5.64 5.27 -5.49
N LEU A 58 4.90 4.62 -4.59
CA LEU A 58 4.44 5.23 -3.34
C LEU A 58 5.62 5.51 -2.40
N PRO A 59 5.51 6.52 -1.50
CA PRO A 59 6.43 6.65 -0.38
C PRO A 59 6.31 5.46 0.58
N CYS A 60 7.38 5.15 1.31
CA CYS A 60 7.32 4.22 2.43
C CYS A 60 6.97 5.00 3.71
N PRO A 61 5.72 4.93 4.21
CA PRO A 61 5.31 5.73 5.36
C PRO A 61 6.08 5.34 6.62
N GLU A 62 6.40 4.05 6.80
CA GLU A 62 7.20 3.56 7.93
C GLU A 62 8.63 4.08 7.90
N SER A 63 9.31 4.04 6.74
CA SER A 63 10.69 4.53 6.62
C SER A 63 10.76 6.04 6.80
N MET A 64 9.78 6.80 6.33
CA MET A 64 9.74 8.24 6.51
C MET A 64 9.37 8.67 7.93
N TYR A 65 8.50 7.92 8.61
CA TYR A 65 8.03 8.28 9.96
C TYR A 65 8.93 7.73 11.06
N LEU A 66 9.40 6.49 10.96
CA LEU A 66 10.21 5.79 11.96
C LEU A 66 11.70 5.72 11.61
N GLY A 67 12.06 6.04 10.36
CA GLY A 67 13.42 5.92 9.86
C GLY A 67 13.80 4.51 9.42
N MET A 68 15.01 4.41 8.86
CA MET A 68 15.58 3.14 8.36
C MET A 68 16.11 2.22 9.47
N ARG A 69 16.32 2.76 10.69
CA ARG A 69 16.79 1.98 11.85
C ARG A 69 15.64 1.46 12.72
N ARG A 70 14.40 1.50 12.22
CA ARG A 70 13.21 1.04 12.93
C ARG A 70 13.27 -0.45 13.24
N ARG A 71 12.57 -0.86 14.30
CA ARG A 71 12.26 -2.26 14.59
C ARG A 71 10.93 -2.64 13.96
N GLU A 72 10.53 -3.89 14.15
CA GLU A 72 9.20 -4.37 13.81
C GLU A 72 8.13 -3.51 14.47
N ILE A 73 7.04 -3.30 13.75
CA ILE A 73 5.91 -2.47 14.15
C ILE A 73 4.62 -3.10 13.61
N THR A 74 3.52 -2.93 14.33
CA THR A 74 2.20 -3.46 13.94
C THR A 74 1.21 -2.36 13.63
N LYS A 75 0.10 -2.71 12.98
CA LYS A 75 -0.93 -1.75 12.57
C LYS A 75 -1.49 -0.99 13.78
N ASP A 76 -1.84 -1.70 14.84
CA ASP A 76 -2.36 -1.14 16.11
C ASP A 76 -1.41 -0.14 16.77
N GLN A 77 -0.08 -0.31 16.61
CA GLN A 77 0.90 0.66 17.09
C GLN A 77 0.98 1.91 16.20
N LEU A 78 0.75 1.75 14.90
CA LEU A 78 0.73 2.85 13.92
C LEU A 78 -0.63 3.54 13.82
N ASP A 79 -1.71 2.88 14.25
CA ASP A 79 -3.07 3.38 14.13
C ASP A 79 -3.38 4.41 15.21
N HIS A 80 -2.75 5.57 15.07
CA HIS A 80 -2.98 6.72 15.94
C HIS A 80 -3.09 8.01 15.11
N PRO A 81 -3.75 9.06 15.64
CA PRO A 81 -4.10 10.24 14.85
C PRO A 81 -2.92 10.96 14.18
N SER A 82 -1.74 10.94 14.79
CA SER A 82 -0.55 11.59 14.23
C SER A 82 -0.03 10.86 12.99
N TYR A 83 0.06 9.53 13.04
CA TYR A 83 0.49 8.75 11.89
C TYR A 83 -0.52 8.80 10.75
N ARG A 84 -1.83 8.75 11.03
CA ARG A 84 -2.86 8.94 9.99
C ARG A 84 -2.79 10.31 9.32
N ARG A 85 -2.57 11.39 10.08
CA ARG A 85 -2.33 12.73 9.50
C ARG A 85 -1.09 12.75 8.61
N PHE A 86 -0.02 12.08 9.04
CA PHE A 86 1.19 11.94 8.26
C PHE A 86 0.95 11.17 6.95
N CYS A 87 0.24 10.04 7.00
CA CYS A 87 -0.18 9.26 5.83
C CYS A 87 -0.96 10.10 4.83
N ARG A 88 -1.96 10.88 5.27
CA ARG A 88 -2.69 11.80 4.39
C ARG A 88 -1.75 12.81 3.75
N LYS A 89 -0.91 13.48 4.56
CA LYS A 89 0.02 14.51 4.09
C LYS A 89 0.97 14.01 2.99
N ILE A 90 1.54 12.82 3.14
CA ILE A 90 2.48 12.29 2.14
C ILE A 90 1.78 11.76 0.88
N PHE A 91 0.49 11.42 0.97
CA PHE A 91 -0.27 10.93 -0.17
C PHE A 91 -0.93 12.05 -0.97
N THR A 92 -1.28 13.19 -0.36
CA THR A 92 -1.95 14.32 -1.04
C THR A 92 -1.38 14.65 -2.43
N PRO A 93 -0.06 14.88 -2.63
CA PRO A 93 0.46 15.23 -3.96
C PRO A 93 0.31 14.10 -4.98
N LEU A 94 0.31 12.84 -4.53
CA LEU A 94 0.04 11.68 -5.39
C LEU A 94 -1.45 11.58 -5.70
N ALA A 95 -2.32 11.83 -4.72
CA ALA A 95 -3.77 11.84 -4.94
C ALA A 95 -4.17 12.89 -5.98
N ASP A 96 -3.56 14.08 -5.96
CA ASP A 96 -3.79 15.14 -6.97
C ASP A 96 -3.41 14.64 -8.38
N MET A 97 -2.26 13.98 -8.52
CA MET A 97 -1.82 13.40 -9.79
C MET A 97 -2.72 12.24 -10.25
N LEU A 98 -3.11 11.35 -9.33
CA LEU A 98 -3.95 10.19 -9.65
C LEU A 98 -5.36 10.61 -10.06
N GLU A 99 -5.92 11.64 -9.44
CA GLU A 99 -7.19 12.24 -9.83
C GLU A 99 -7.13 12.78 -11.27
N ASP A 100 -6.07 13.52 -11.61
CA ASP A 100 -5.89 14.06 -12.97
C ASP A 100 -5.67 12.94 -14.02
N LEU A 101 -4.86 11.92 -13.69
CA LEU A 101 -4.68 10.75 -14.55
C LEU A 101 -6.02 10.04 -14.81
N ALA A 102 -6.81 9.81 -13.76
CA ALA A 102 -8.13 9.19 -13.90
C ALA A 102 -9.09 10.06 -14.72
N ALA A 103 -9.06 11.39 -14.56
CA ALA A 103 -9.85 12.32 -15.36
C ALA A 103 -9.47 12.29 -16.85
N ASN A 104 -8.22 11.99 -17.17
CA ASN A 104 -7.72 11.77 -18.53
C ASN A 104 -7.94 10.34 -19.07
N GLY A 105 -8.72 9.51 -18.35
CA GLY A 105 -9.09 8.16 -18.79
C GLY A 105 -8.06 7.07 -18.48
N ILE A 106 -7.01 7.38 -17.71
CA ILE A 106 -6.01 6.40 -17.30
C ILE A 106 -6.56 5.53 -16.15
N LYS A 107 -6.44 4.21 -16.31
CA LYS A 107 -6.79 3.22 -15.30
C LYS A 107 -5.71 3.20 -14.21
N LEU A 108 -6.15 3.16 -12.96
CA LEU A 108 -5.27 3.11 -11.80
C LEU A 108 -5.32 1.71 -11.18
N ARG A 109 -4.15 1.09 -11.01
CA ARG A 109 -4.02 -0.17 -10.25
C ARG A 109 -3.00 -0.01 -9.13
N ILE A 110 -3.44 -0.20 -7.89
CA ILE A 110 -2.63 -0.02 -6.68
C ILE A 110 -2.17 -1.38 -6.16
N ILE A 111 -0.86 -1.58 -6.03
CA ILE A 111 -0.27 -2.83 -5.51
C ILE A 111 0.36 -2.58 -4.15
N GLY A 112 -0.23 -3.18 -3.13
CA GLY A 112 0.23 -3.14 -1.75
C GLY A 112 1.21 -4.24 -1.38
N VAL A 113 1.70 -4.16 -0.15
CA VAL A 113 2.69 -5.06 0.42
C VAL A 113 1.98 -5.95 1.45
N PRO A 114 1.71 -7.22 1.15
CA PRO A 114 0.97 -8.11 2.05
C PRO A 114 1.63 -8.18 3.43
N LYS A 115 0.80 -8.18 4.47
CA LYS A 115 1.19 -8.24 5.90
C LYS A 115 1.88 -6.97 6.40
N SER A 116 2.09 -5.94 5.57
CA SER A 116 2.60 -4.66 6.07
C SER A 116 1.55 -3.98 6.96
N PRO A 117 1.96 -3.41 8.12
CA PRO A 117 1.07 -2.66 8.99
C PRO A 117 0.56 -1.37 8.34
N SER A 118 1.23 -0.89 7.29
CA SER A 118 0.88 0.34 6.57
C SER A 118 0.36 0.06 5.16
N CYS A 119 1.07 -0.78 4.41
CA CYS A 119 0.89 -0.95 2.97
C CYS A 119 0.14 -2.23 2.59
N GLY A 120 -0.32 -3.05 3.54
CA GLY A 120 -1.15 -4.22 3.23
C GLY A 120 -2.54 -3.82 2.74
N VAL A 121 -3.13 -4.62 1.83
CA VAL A 121 -4.46 -4.36 1.27
C VAL A 121 -5.49 -5.33 1.85
N CYS A 122 -5.23 -6.63 1.72
CA CYS A 122 -6.14 -7.69 2.15
C CYS A 122 -5.77 -8.23 3.53
N ILE A 123 -4.49 -8.13 3.91
CA ILE A 123 -3.97 -8.67 5.17
C ILE A 123 -2.88 -7.78 5.75
N THR A 124 -2.90 -7.60 7.07
CA THR A 124 -1.98 -6.73 7.81
C THR A 124 -1.51 -7.38 9.12
N SER A 125 -0.40 -6.91 9.67
CA SER A 125 0.16 -7.42 10.93
C SER A 125 -0.33 -6.62 12.12
N VAL A 126 -0.82 -7.31 13.15
CA VAL A 126 -1.33 -6.73 14.41
C VAL A 126 -0.58 -7.31 15.62
N GLY A 127 -0.36 -6.51 16.65
CA GLY A 127 0.45 -6.84 17.84
C GLY A 127 -0.37 -7.34 19.03
N GLY A 128 -1.67 -7.05 19.06
CA GLY A 128 -2.57 -7.45 20.15
C GLY A 128 -2.59 -6.43 21.29
N GLU A 129 -2.66 -6.90 22.54
CA GLU A 129 -2.78 -6.04 23.72
C GLU A 129 -1.53 -5.16 23.93
N PRO A 130 -1.70 -3.87 24.24
CA PRO A 130 -0.58 -2.97 24.46
C PRO A 130 0.13 -3.29 25.79
N GLY A 131 1.45 -3.15 25.80
CA GLY A 131 2.23 -3.37 27.02
C GLY A 131 3.72 -3.53 26.77
N LYS A 132 4.47 -3.78 27.85
CA LYS A 132 5.90 -4.09 27.77
C LYS A 132 6.09 -5.56 27.43
N GLY A 133 6.43 -5.86 26.19
CA GLY A 133 6.92 -7.17 25.77
C GLY A 133 8.43 -7.30 25.95
N THR A 134 8.90 -8.50 26.27
CA THR A 134 10.32 -8.88 26.14
C THR A 134 10.65 -9.37 24.72
N GLU A 135 9.64 -9.84 24.00
CA GLU A 135 9.71 -10.33 22.62
C GLU A 135 8.66 -9.63 21.77
N PHE A 136 8.91 -9.56 20.46
CA PHE A 136 7.95 -9.03 19.50
C PHE A 136 7.03 -10.15 19.04
N HIS A 137 5.74 -10.05 19.38
CA HIS A 137 4.71 -10.95 18.91
C HIS A 137 3.78 -10.20 17.98
N HIS A 138 3.44 -10.84 16.85
CA HIS A 138 2.42 -10.34 15.94
C HIS A 138 1.63 -11.50 15.36
N SER A 139 0.41 -11.21 14.95
CA SER A 139 -0.43 -12.09 14.14
C SER A 139 -0.87 -11.35 12.88
N HIS A 140 -1.55 -12.07 11.97
CA HIS A 140 -2.10 -11.46 10.78
C HIS A 140 -3.61 -11.36 10.88
N ALA A 141 -4.14 -10.18 10.56
CA ALA A 141 -5.57 -9.90 10.55
C ALA A 141 -6.01 -9.48 9.14
N PRO A 142 -7.24 -9.80 8.72
CA PRO A 142 -7.78 -9.33 7.46
C PRO A 142 -7.98 -7.82 7.48
N GLY A 143 -7.72 -7.19 6.33
CA GLY A 143 -7.92 -5.77 6.10
C GLY A 143 -6.65 -4.99 5.78
N PRO A 144 -6.82 -3.73 5.36
CA PRO A 144 -5.72 -2.88 4.95
C PRO A 144 -4.87 -2.40 6.12
N GLY A 145 -3.61 -2.06 5.83
CA GLY A 145 -2.75 -1.29 6.71
C GLY A 145 -3.16 0.20 6.76
N VAL A 146 -2.60 0.95 7.71
CA VAL A 146 -3.04 2.33 7.98
C VAL A 146 -2.90 3.24 6.76
N PHE A 147 -1.82 3.10 5.98
CA PHE A 147 -1.61 3.95 4.81
C PHE A 147 -2.58 3.63 3.68
N MET A 148 -2.84 2.34 3.42
CA MET A 148 -3.83 1.93 2.41
C MET A 148 -5.25 2.35 2.79
N GLU A 149 -5.61 2.35 4.07
CA GLU A 149 -6.89 2.91 4.51
C GLU A 149 -7.05 4.39 4.16
N GLU A 150 -6.00 5.19 4.38
CA GLU A 150 -6.05 6.62 4.07
C GLU A 150 -6.02 6.87 2.55
N ILE A 151 -5.32 6.05 1.77
CA ILE A 151 -5.34 6.09 0.30
C ILE A 151 -6.75 5.81 -0.22
N ILE A 152 -7.38 4.71 0.23
CA ILE A 152 -8.72 4.31 -0.20
C ILE A 152 -9.72 5.45 0.10
N LYS A 153 -9.75 5.94 1.35
CA LYS A 153 -10.65 7.03 1.75
C LYS A 153 -10.44 8.28 0.92
N GLU A 154 -9.20 8.65 0.64
CA GLU A 154 -8.88 9.87 -0.10
C GLU A 154 -9.31 9.78 -1.57
N LEU A 155 -9.08 8.64 -2.22
CA LEU A 155 -9.49 8.41 -3.61
C LEU A 155 -11.02 8.28 -3.74
N GLU A 156 -11.68 7.60 -2.79
CA GLU A 156 -13.14 7.54 -2.72
C GLU A 156 -13.75 8.94 -2.55
N ARG A 157 -13.19 9.76 -1.65
CA ARG A 157 -13.63 11.15 -1.44
C ARG A 157 -13.53 12.00 -2.71
N ARG A 158 -12.58 11.70 -3.59
CA ARG A 158 -12.37 12.37 -4.89
C ARG A 158 -13.14 11.72 -6.03
N ASN A 159 -13.92 10.68 -5.77
CA ASN A 159 -14.63 9.89 -6.78
C ASN A 159 -13.70 9.23 -7.82
N VAL A 160 -12.45 8.95 -7.45
CA VAL A 160 -11.46 8.32 -8.33
C VAL A 160 -11.70 6.81 -8.36
N LYS A 161 -11.78 6.23 -9.56
CA LYS A 161 -11.93 4.78 -9.74
C LYS A 161 -10.57 4.10 -9.82
N PHE A 162 -10.40 3.01 -9.08
CA PHE A 162 -9.14 2.26 -9.06
C PHE A 162 -9.33 0.78 -8.74
N GLU A 163 -8.34 -0.02 -9.12
CA GLU A 163 -8.18 -1.41 -8.66
C GLU A 163 -7.09 -1.47 -7.59
N ILE A 164 -7.23 -2.37 -6.62
CA ILE A 164 -6.25 -2.50 -5.53
C ILE A 164 -6.06 -3.96 -5.10
N GLU A 165 -4.82 -4.38 -4.93
CA GLU A 165 -4.47 -5.74 -4.51
C GLU A 165 -3.17 -5.80 -3.71
N ASP A 166 -2.94 -6.91 -3.03
CA ASP A 166 -1.61 -7.21 -2.47
C ASP A 166 -0.72 -7.82 -3.55
N ALA A 167 0.57 -7.48 -3.55
CA ALA A 167 1.56 -8.14 -4.38
C ALA A 167 1.57 -9.66 -4.13
N HIS A 168 1.70 -10.44 -5.19
CA HIS A 168 1.83 -11.89 -5.09
C HIS A 168 3.15 -12.27 -4.37
N GLN A 169 3.08 -13.27 -3.50
CA GLN A 169 4.24 -13.84 -2.82
C GLN A 169 4.68 -15.11 -3.51
#